data_AF-A0A519JPL7-F1
#
_entry.id   AF-A0A519JPL7-F1
#
_cell.length_a   1.000
_cell.length_b   1.000
_cell.length_c   1.000
_cell.angle_alpha   90.00
_cell.angle_beta   90.00
_cell.angle_gamma   90.00
#
_symmetry.space_group_name_H-M   'P 1'
#
loop_
_entity.id
_entity.type
_entity.pdbx_description
1 polymer ?
#
loop_
_entity_poly.entity_id
_entity_poly.type
_entity_poly.pdbx_seq_one_letter_code
_entity_poly.pdbx_strand_id
1 'polypeptide(L)'
;RGMSVEEERAVVWEIDRLTGARRTIATGIRNPTALAIEPTSSQLWAVVNERDELGPELAPDYLTSVRDGSFYGWPYSYWGQNVDPRVRPARPDMVQRAIAPDYALGSHVAALGLSFVTDGGFGGRFSQGAFIGEHGSWNRQDLSGYKVSWVAFANGRPVGEPVDFVTGFIADGQARGRPVGVTFDPQRRILLVADDLSNTVWRIAPAR
;
A
#
# COMPACT_ATOMS: atom_id res chain seq x y z
N ARG A 1 14.69 -10.38 19.74
CA ARG A 1 15.43 -11.02 18.62
C ARG A 1 16.31 -9.93 17.99
N GLY A 2 17.57 -10.21 17.65
CA GLY A 2 18.53 -9.20 17.17
C GLY A 2 18.37 -8.85 15.67
N MET A 3 19.23 -7.97 15.14
CA MET A 3 19.16 -7.50 13.74
C MET A 3 19.25 -8.59 12.67
N SER A 4 19.80 -9.76 12.99
CA SER A 4 19.90 -10.89 12.04
C SER A 4 18.54 -11.38 11.55
N VAL A 5 17.45 -11.15 12.29
CA VAL A 5 16.11 -11.51 11.82
C VAL A 5 15.58 -10.57 10.73
N GLU A 6 16.21 -9.42 10.48
CA GLU A 6 15.79 -8.47 9.43
C GLU A 6 16.41 -8.73 8.04
N GLU A 7 17.40 -9.63 7.93
CA GLU A 7 18.24 -9.76 6.73
C GLU A 7 17.47 -10.15 5.44
N GLU A 8 16.29 -10.74 5.58
CA GLU A 8 15.38 -11.10 4.48
C GLU A 8 13.94 -10.60 4.69
N ARG A 9 13.74 -9.66 5.61
CA ARG A 9 12.44 -9.04 5.88
C ARG A 9 12.40 -7.62 5.36
N ALA A 10 11.18 -7.11 5.17
CA ALA A 10 10.98 -5.76 4.67
C ALA A 10 11.71 -5.52 3.34
N VAL A 11 11.62 -6.51 2.44
CA VAL A 11 12.24 -6.50 1.11
C VAL A 11 11.21 -6.80 0.04
N VAL A 12 11.51 -6.39 -1.19
CA VAL A 12 10.87 -6.92 -2.39
C VAL A 12 11.91 -7.71 -3.17
N TRP A 13 11.54 -8.92 -3.60
CA TRP A 13 12.37 -9.77 -4.46
C TRP A 13 11.88 -9.75 -5.90
N GLU A 14 12.83 -9.82 -6.82
CA GLU A 14 12.59 -10.29 -8.17
C GLU A 14 13.07 -11.74 -8.25
N ILE A 15 12.24 -12.62 -8.81
CA ILE A 15 12.51 -14.05 -8.92
C ILE A 15 12.39 -14.46 -10.38
N ASP A 16 13.45 -15.04 -10.92
CA ASP A 16 13.43 -15.70 -12.21
C ASP A 16 12.57 -16.97 -12.10
N ARG A 17 11.48 -17.02 -12.87
CA ARG A 17 10.47 -18.08 -12.76
C ARG A 17 10.95 -19.45 -13.28
N LEU A 18 12.00 -19.49 -14.10
CA LEU A 18 12.52 -20.72 -14.71
C LEU A 18 13.59 -21.37 -13.83
N THR A 19 14.46 -20.56 -13.24
CA THR A 19 15.64 -21.00 -12.49
C THR A 19 15.44 -20.92 -10.97
N GLY A 20 14.49 -20.10 -10.50
CA GLY A 20 14.31 -19.79 -9.09
C GLY A 20 15.38 -18.85 -8.53
N ALA A 21 16.29 -18.33 -9.36
CA ALA A 21 17.26 -17.33 -8.93
C ALA A 21 16.51 -16.07 -8.46
N ARG A 22 16.93 -15.50 -7.33
CA ARG A 22 16.31 -14.30 -6.75
C ARG A 22 17.32 -13.21 -6.51
N ARG A 23 16.88 -11.96 -6.64
CA ARG A 23 17.61 -10.79 -6.18
C ARG A 23 16.69 -9.84 -5.41
N THR A 24 17.27 -9.11 -4.47
CA THR A 24 16.57 -8.05 -3.75
C THR A 24 16.56 -6.78 -4.58
N ILE A 25 15.36 -6.28 -4.90
CA ILE A 25 15.19 -5.03 -5.66
C ILE A 25 15.02 -3.82 -4.73
N ALA A 26 14.42 -4.01 -3.56
CA ALA A 26 14.23 -2.96 -2.57
C ALA A 26 14.33 -3.51 -1.16
N THR A 27 14.83 -2.68 -0.24
CA THR A 27 15.03 -3.01 1.18
C THR A 27 14.43 -1.94 2.07
N GLY A 28 14.26 -2.24 3.35
CA GLY A 28 13.73 -1.28 4.32
C GLY A 28 12.28 -0.86 4.06
N ILE A 29 11.53 -1.65 3.30
CA ILE A 29 10.12 -1.45 2.98
C ILE A 29 9.30 -2.37 3.88
N ARG A 30 8.76 -1.84 4.99
CA ARG A 30 8.32 -2.64 6.17
C ARG A 30 7.46 -3.86 5.80
N ASN A 31 6.35 -3.62 5.10
CA ASN A 31 5.38 -4.66 4.74
C ASN A 31 4.71 -4.33 3.40
N PRO A 32 5.36 -4.57 2.24
CA PRO A 32 4.78 -4.32 0.92
C PRO A 32 3.75 -5.40 0.60
N THR A 33 2.49 -5.15 0.95
CA THR A 33 1.42 -6.16 1.00
C THR A 33 0.83 -6.49 -0.37
N ALA A 34 0.81 -5.52 -1.28
CA ALA A 34 0.41 -5.74 -2.67
C ALA A 34 1.34 -4.99 -3.62
N LEU A 35 1.59 -5.63 -4.76
CA LEU A 35 2.44 -5.13 -5.84
C LEU A 35 1.62 -5.04 -7.12
N ALA A 36 1.79 -3.95 -7.88
CA ALA A 36 1.19 -3.79 -9.20
C ALA A 36 2.10 -2.99 -10.12
N ILE A 37 2.02 -3.26 -11.42
CA ILE A 37 2.75 -2.50 -12.45
C ILE A 37 1.86 -1.34 -12.89
N GLU A 38 2.38 -0.11 -12.80
CA GLU A 38 1.69 1.06 -13.31
C GLU A 38 1.74 1.06 -14.85
N PRO A 39 0.60 1.14 -15.54
CA PRO A 39 0.52 0.81 -16.97
C PRO A 39 1.20 1.83 -17.90
N THR A 40 1.41 3.07 -17.47
CA THR A 40 2.01 4.13 -18.30
C THR A 40 3.54 4.04 -18.30
N SER A 41 4.14 3.90 -17.13
CA SER A 41 5.59 3.90 -16.91
C SER A 41 6.20 2.51 -16.84
N SER A 42 5.37 1.46 -16.72
CA SER A 42 5.80 0.08 -16.44
C SER A 42 6.61 -0.06 -15.14
N GLN A 43 6.53 0.93 -14.24
CA GLN A 43 7.18 0.90 -12.94
C GLN A 43 6.40 -0.04 -12.01
N LEU A 44 7.12 -0.84 -11.22
CA LEU A 44 6.54 -1.59 -10.11
C LEU A 44 6.18 -0.63 -8.96
N TRP A 45 4.98 -0.77 -8.41
CA TRP A 45 4.49 -0.04 -7.24
C TRP A 45 4.06 -1.00 -6.14
N ALA A 46 4.13 -0.51 -4.91
CA ALA A 46 3.69 -1.22 -3.71
C ALA A 46 2.80 -0.34 -2.84
N VAL A 47 1.77 -0.95 -2.24
CA VAL A 47 1.17 -0.42 -1.01
C VAL A 47 1.86 -1.07 0.20
N VAL A 48 2.07 -0.29 1.25
CA VAL A 48 2.90 -0.70 2.39
C VAL A 48 2.24 -0.32 3.70
N ASN A 49 2.20 -1.27 4.65
CA ASN A 49 1.81 -0.96 6.03
C ASN A 49 3.03 -0.53 6.84
N GLU A 50 2.95 0.67 7.41
CA GLU A 50 4.02 1.28 8.18
C GLU A 50 3.89 0.95 9.68
N ARG A 51 4.79 1.49 10.50
CA ARG A 51 4.94 1.20 11.93
C ARG A 51 3.68 1.43 12.75
N ASP A 52 3.45 0.49 13.64
CA ASP A 52 2.57 0.63 14.80
C ASP A 52 3.30 1.35 15.96
N GLU A 53 2.53 1.78 16.96
CA GLU A 53 3.00 2.27 18.27
C GLU A 53 3.91 3.51 18.24
N LEU A 54 3.82 4.33 17.18
CA LEU A 54 4.41 5.68 17.14
C LEU A 54 3.38 6.79 17.42
N GLY A 55 2.12 6.42 17.62
CA GLY A 55 0.98 7.30 17.81
C GLY A 55 -0.13 7.02 16.79
N PRO A 56 -1.34 7.52 17.02
CA PRO A 56 -2.48 7.27 16.12
C PRO A 56 -2.33 7.98 14.76
N GLU A 57 -1.55 9.06 14.69
CA GLU A 57 -1.36 9.84 13.47
C GLU A 57 0.01 9.61 12.81
N LEU A 58 0.84 8.72 13.35
CA LEU A 58 2.15 8.38 12.80
C LEU A 58 2.35 6.86 12.77
N ALA A 59 3.01 6.29 11.75
CA ALA A 59 3.40 6.89 10.48
C ALA A 59 2.39 6.50 9.38
N PRO A 60 2.27 7.27 8.28
CA PRO A 60 1.32 6.93 7.23
C PRO A 60 1.68 5.59 6.59
N ASP A 61 0.67 4.76 6.34
CA ASP A 61 0.76 3.75 5.29
C ASP A 61 0.89 4.47 3.94
N TYR A 62 1.44 3.79 2.94
CA TYR A 62 1.84 4.49 1.72
C TYR A 62 1.79 3.67 0.45
N LEU A 63 1.72 4.41 -0.65
CA LEU A 63 1.89 3.95 -2.02
C LEU A 63 3.23 4.46 -2.54
N THR A 64 4.07 3.57 -3.07
CA THR A 64 5.38 3.98 -3.60
C THR A 64 5.83 3.13 -4.78
N SER A 65 6.53 3.76 -5.71
CA SER A 65 7.33 3.10 -6.73
C SER A 65 8.43 2.28 -6.08
N VAL A 66 8.58 1.03 -6.47
CA VAL A 66 9.65 0.11 -6.01
C VAL A 66 10.86 0.30 -6.91
N ARG A 67 11.89 0.96 -6.38
CA ARG A 67 13.08 1.36 -7.14
C ARG A 67 14.24 0.42 -6.85
N ASP A 68 14.93 -0.04 -7.89
CA ASP A 68 16.06 -0.96 -7.77
C ASP A 68 17.17 -0.36 -6.88
N GLY A 69 17.71 -1.18 -5.97
CA GLY A 69 18.74 -0.80 -5.00
C GLY A 69 18.29 0.16 -3.89
N SER A 70 16.99 0.50 -3.80
CA SER A 70 16.52 1.51 -2.85
C SER A 70 16.32 0.98 -1.43
N PHE A 71 16.42 1.89 -0.47
CA PHE A 71 16.23 1.65 0.96
C PHE A 71 15.16 2.60 1.51
N TYR A 72 14.04 2.07 2.02
CA TYR A 72 12.89 2.88 2.48
C TYR A 72 12.87 3.14 3.98
N GLY A 73 13.96 2.82 4.68
CA GLY A 73 14.20 3.24 6.06
C GLY A 73 14.01 2.17 7.13
N TRP A 74 13.17 1.15 6.94
CA TRP A 74 12.99 0.10 7.95
C TRP A 74 14.31 -0.64 8.28
N PRO A 75 14.62 -0.92 9.57
CA PRO A 75 13.86 -0.54 10.75
C PRO A 75 14.23 0.85 11.32
N TYR A 76 15.28 1.49 10.82
CA TYR A 76 15.91 2.66 11.43
C TYR A 76 15.13 3.98 11.31
N SER A 77 14.38 4.17 10.23
CA SER A 77 13.60 5.38 9.97
C SER A 77 12.30 5.10 9.25
N TYR A 78 11.35 6.00 9.39
CA TYR A 78 10.05 5.97 8.73
C TYR A 78 9.86 7.21 7.86
N TRP A 79 9.05 7.09 6.81
CA TRP A 79 8.72 8.19 5.93
C TRP A 79 9.95 8.99 5.45
N GLY A 80 10.99 8.26 5.00
CA GLY A 80 12.30 8.82 4.69
C GLY A 80 13.22 8.82 5.92
N GLN A 81 13.74 10.00 6.29
CA GLN A 81 14.81 10.13 7.28
C GLN A 81 14.31 10.38 8.71
N ASN A 82 13.02 10.18 9.01
CA ASN A 82 12.54 10.35 10.38
C ASN A 82 12.99 9.18 11.24
N VAL A 83 13.88 9.43 12.20
CA VAL A 83 14.47 8.41 13.06
C VAL A 83 13.39 7.68 13.85
N ASP A 84 13.44 6.35 13.88
CA ASP A 84 12.69 5.56 14.84
C ASP A 84 13.50 5.46 16.15
N PRO A 85 13.08 6.17 17.23
CA PRO A 85 13.86 6.26 18.46
C PRO A 85 13.90 4.95 19.26
N ARG A 86 13.13 3.92 18.86
CA ARG A 86 13.04 2.62 19.55
C ARG A 86 14.13 1.65 19.11
N VAL A 87 14.73 1.84 17.93
CA VAL A 87 15.70 0.89 17.36
C VAL A 87 17.08 1.02 18.00
N ARG A 88 17.66 -0.10 18.41
CA ARG A 88 19.01 -0.18 18.99
C ARG A 88 19.83 -1.33 18.35
N PRO A 89 21.12 -1.11 18.04
CA PRO A 89 21.83 0.17 18.10
C PRO A 89 21.29 1.16 17.05
N ALA A 90 21.45 2.46 17.31
CA ALA A 90 21.12 3.49 16.33
C ALA A 90 22.05 3.38 15.11
N ARG A 91 21.53 3.71 13.92
CA ARG A 91 22.28 3.72 12.65
C ARG A 91 22.01 4.99 11.86
N PRO A 92 22.59 6.14 12.28
CA PRO A 92 22.40 7.42 11.59
C PRO A 92 22.79 7.37 10.10
N ASP A 93 23.81 6.57 9.77
CA ASP A 93 24.24 6.30 8.41
C ASP A 93 23.15 5.64 7.56
N MET A 94 22.37 4.73 8.13
CA MET A 94 21.24 4.09 7.44
C MET A 94 20.05 5.04 7.33
N VAL A 95 19.78 5.84 8.35
CA VAL A 95 18.73 6.87 8.31
C VAL A 95 18.99 7.87 7.18
N GLN A 96 20.24 8.34 7.04
CA GLN A 96 20.61 9.27 5.96
C GLN A 96 20.44 8.68 4.55
N ARG A 97 20.54 7.36 4.40
CA ARG A 97 20.34 6.65 3.13
C ARG A 97 18.88 6.42 2.77
N ALA A 98 17.97 6.56 3.74
CA ALA A 98 16.56 6.24 3.53
C ALA A 98 15.90 7.24 2.57
N ILE A 99 15.18 6.71 1.58
CA ILE A 99 14.36 7.52 0.68
C ILE A 99 12.94 7.65 1.22
N ALA A 100 12.32 8.81 0.96
CA ALA A 100 10.91 9.01 1.28
C ALA A 100 10.04 8.25 0.26
N PRO A 101 8.97 7.57 0.72
CA PRO A 101 7.97 7.01 -0.19
C PRO A 101 7.23 8.10 -0.98
N ASP A 102 6.58 7.71 -2.07
CA ASP A 102 6.02 8.67 -3.03
C ASP A 102 4.70 9.31 -2.58
N TYR A 103 3.85 8.61 -1.81
CA TYR A 103 2.49 9.06 -1.55
C TYR A 103 1.89 8.48 -0.26
N ALA A 104 1.34 9.33 0.60
CA ALA A 104 0.75 8.93 1.88
C ALA A 104 -0.73 8.54 1.69
N LEU A 105 -1.13 7.42 2.31
CA LEU A 105 -2.52 6.93 2.32
C LEU A 105 -3.23 7.24 3.64
N GLY A 106 -2.49 7.67 4.65
CA GLY A 106 -2.98 7.92 6.00
C GLY A 106 -2.49 6.89 7.00
N SER A 107 -2.48 7.26 8.28
CA SER A 107 -1.95 6.41 9.34
C SER A 107 -2.93 5.29 9.68
N HIS A 108 -2.39 4.06 9.70
CA HIS A 108 -3.08 2.83 10.09
C HIS A 108 -4.28 2.43 9.21
N VAL A 109 -4.33 2.85 7.94
CA VAL A 109 -5.41 2.43 7.01
C VAL A 109 -5.32 0.94 6.66
N ALA A 110 -4.16 0.31 6.89
CA ALA A 110 -3.87 -1.08 6.55
C ALA A 110 -4.13 -1.38 5.08
N ALA A 111 -3.42 -0.70 4.18
CA ALA A 111 -3.50 -0.93 2.74
C ALA A 111 -3.02 -2.36 2.40
N LEU A 112 -3.89 -3.18 1.80
CA LEU A 112 -3.63 -4.60 1.48
C LEU A 112 -3.89 -4.96 0.01
N GLY A 113 -4.53 -4.08 -0.76
CA GLY A 113 -4.83 -4.30 -2.17
C GLY A 113 -4.37 -3.13 -3.03
N LEU A 114 -3.90 -3.42 -4.25
CA LEU A 114 -3.51 -2.42 -5.23
C LEU A 114 -3.89 -2.90 -6.63
N SER A 115 -4.70 -2.12 -7.35
CA SER A 115 -5.02 -2.38 -8.76
C SER A 115 -5.04 -1.09 -9.54
N PHE A 116 -4.11 -0.93 -10.48
CA PHE A 116 -4.22 0.12 -11.50
C PHE A 116 -5.38 -0.17 -12.44
N VAL A 117 -5.99 0.89 -12.97
CA VAL A 117 -6.94 0.77 -14.07
C VAL A 117 -6.22 0.84 -15.41
N THR A 118 -6.76 0.15 -16.39
CA THR A 118 -6.43 0.29 -17.82
C THR A 118 -7.71 0.59 -18.60
N ASP A 119 -7.57 0.87 -19.91
CA ASP A 119 -8.70 1.05 -20.83
C ASP A 119 -9.73 2.09 -20.37
N GLY A 120 -9.24 3.14 -19.70
CA GLY A 120 -10.06 4.26 -19.23
C GLY A 120 -10.87 3.99 -17.96
N GLY A 121 -10.65 2.87 -17.27
CA GLY A 121 -11.24 2.58 -15.97
C GLY A 121 -12.78 2.62 -15.97
N PHE A 122 -13.37 3.25 -14.95
CA PHE A 122 -14.81 3.55 -14.93
C PHE A 122 -15.17 4.85 -15.69
N GLY A 123 -14.19 5.50 -16.34
CA GLY A 123 -14.36 6.79 -17.00
C GLY A 123 -14.32 7.99 -16.03
N GLY A 124 -14.42 9.19 -16.60
CA GLY A 124 -14.39 10.45 -15.84
C GLY A 124 -13.16 10.56 -14.94
N ARG A 125 -13.38 10.88 -13.65
CA ARG A 125 -12.31 10.99 -12.64
C ARG A 125 -11.64 9.66 -12.26
N PHE A 126 -12.22 8.52 -12.67
CA PHE A 126 -11.75 7.16 -12.36
C PHE A 126 -11.12 6.47 -13.57
N SER A 127 -10.47 7.26 -14.43
CA SER A 127 -9.94 6.81 -15.72
C SER A 127 -8.45 6.50 -15.73
N GLN A 128 -7.67 7.15 -14.88
CA GLN A 128 -6.22 6.95 -14.73
C GLN A 128 -5.84 7.03 -13.26
N GLY A 129 -5.39 5.90 -12.71
CA GLY A 129 -5.13 5.78 -11.28
C GLY A 129 -5.19 4.35 -10.78
N ALA A 130 -5.28 4.22 -9.46
CA ALA A 130 -5.33 2.93 -8.79
C ALA A 130 -6.43 2.88 -7.74
N PHE A 131 -7.04 1.71 -7.61
CA PHE A 131 -7.84 1.32 -6.45
C PHE A 131 -6.95 0.71 -5.38
N ILE A 132 -7.21 1.08 -4.13
CA ILE A 132 -6.48 0.57 -2.96
C ILE A 132 -7.48 -0.01 -1.97
N GLY A 133 -7.29 -1.28 -1.60
CA GLY A 133 -8.07 -1.92 -0.54
C GLY A 133 -7.47 -1.57 0.82
N GLU A 134 -8.25 -0.93 1.68
CA GLU A 134 -7.84 -0.51 3.03
C GLU A 134 -8.58 -1.35 4.08
N HIS A 135 -7.84 -2.26 4.72
CA HIS A 135 -8.35 -3.27 5.66
C HIS A 135 -8.82 -2.69 6.99
N GLY A 136 -8.32 -1.50 7.32
CA GLY A 136 -8.70 -0.75 8.49
C GLY A 136 -7.86 -0.98 9.74
N SER A 137 -7.77 0.06 10.54
CA SER A 137 -6.95 0.15 11.75
C SER A 137 -7.44 -0.75 12.88
N TRP A 138 -6.54 -1.46 13.57
CA TRP A 138 -6.90 -2.22 14.78
C TRP A 138 -6.45 -1.55 16.09
N ASN A 139 -5.58 -0.54 16.02
CA ASN A 139 -4.84 0.01 17.17
C ASN A 139 -5.11 1.51 17.42
N ARG A 140 -6.36 1.96 17.28
CA ARG A 140 -6.78 3.36 17.55
C ARG A 140 -8.27 3.44 17.86
N GLN A 141 -8.69 4.50 18.56
CA GLN A 141 -10.11 4.74 18.89
C GLN A 141 -10.89 5.29 17.68
N ASP A 142 -10.30 6.24 16.94
CA ASP A 142 -10.88 6.76 15.71
C ASP A 142 -10.56 5.80 14.55
N LEU A 143 -11.55 5.09 14.00
CA LEU A 143 -11.30 4.11 12.94
C LEU A 143 -10.74 4.78 11.67
N SER A 144 -9.69 4.19 11.10
CA SER A 144 -9.05 4.61 9.85
C SER A 144 -9.08 3.46 8.83
N GLY A 145 -9.23 3.75 7.54
CA GLY A 145 -9.39 2.74 6.48
C GLY A 145 -10.82 2.21 6.34
N TYR A 146 -11.00 0.90 6.24
CA TYR A 146 -12.30 0.23 6.05
C TYR A 146 -13.03 0.68 4.78
N LYS A 147 -12.31 0.71 3.66
CA LYS A 147 -12.83 1.19 2.38
C LYS A 147 -11.97 0.73 1.22
N VAL A 148 -12.46 1.01 0.03
CA VAL A 148 -11.62 1.10 -1.16
C VAL A 148 -11.44 2.57 -1.48
N SER A 149 -10.19 3.02 -1.54
CA SER A 149 -9.84 4.37 -1.98
C SER A 149 -9.36 4.38 -3.44
N TRP A 150 -9.44 5.55 -4.05
CA TRP A 150 -8.95 5.85 -5.38
C TRP A 150 -7.83 6.89 -5.29
N VAL A 151 -6.70 6.59 -5.92
CA VAL A 151 -5.60 7.54 -6.10
C VAL A 151 -5.47 7.83 -7.60
N ALA A 152 -5.69 9.08 -7.99
CA ALA A 152 -5.55 9.50 -9.38
C ALA A 152 -4.07 9.52 -9.78
N PHE A 153 -3.78 9.17 -11.03
CA PHE A 153 -2.42 9.22 -11.58
C PHE A 153 -2.37 10.15 -12.79
N ALA A 154 -1.26 10.88 -12.91
CA ALA A 154 -0.89 11.64 -14.10
C ALA A 154 0.61 11.45 -14.37
N ASN A 155 0.96 11.14 -15.63
CA ASN A 155 2.36 10.91 -16.04
C ASN A 155 3.09 9.86 -15.17
N GLY A 156 2.39 8.77 -14.84
CA GLY A 156 2.92 7.66 -14.03
C GLY A 156 3.15 8.00 -12.55
N ARG A 157 2.58 9.10 -12.04
CA ARG A 157 2.71 9.52 -10.63
C ARG A 157 1.35 9.82 -10.01
N PRO A 158 1.17 9.55 -8.70
CA PRO A 158 -0.06 9.88 -7.99
C PRO A 158 -0.23 11.41 -7.89
N VAL A 159 -1.47 11.88 -7.99
CA VAL A 159 -1.85 13.30 -7.93
C VAL A 159 -3.14 13.51 -7.15
N GLY A 160 -3.21 14.64 -6.45
CA GLY A 160 -4.36 14.99 -5.60
C GLY A 160 -4.41 14.17 -4.31
N GLU A 161 -5.52 14.27 -3.60
CA GLU A 161 -5.80 13.52 -2.38
C GLU A 161 -6.47 12.17 -2.69
N PRO A 162 -6.33 11.15 -1.82
CA PRO A 162 -7.09 9.91 -1.95
C PRO A 162 -8.59 10.19 -1.89
N VAL A 163 -9.37 9.43 -2.64
CA VAL A 163 -10.83 9.61 -2.75
C VAL A 163 -11.52 8.32 -2.35
N ASP A 164 -12.49 8.40 -1.46
CA ASP A 164 -13.32 7.26 -1.10
C ASP A 164 -14.12 6.76 -2.31
N PHE A 165 -13.96 5.48 -2.65
CA PHE A 165 -14.64 4.84 -3.78
C PHE A 165 -15.71 3.83 -3.33
N VAL A 166 -15.36 2.92 -2.42
CA VAL A 166 -16.33 1.99 -1.78
C VAL A 166 -16.24 2.15 -0.27
N THR A 167 -17.35 2.52 0.35
CA THR A 167 -17.49 2.72 1.80
C THR A 167 -18.65 1.91 2.36
N GLY A 168 -18.98 2.06 3.65
CA GLY A 168 -20.07 1.34 4.31
C GLY A 168 -19.64 0.04 5.00
N PHE A 169 -18.32 -0.17 5.14
CA PHE A 169 -17.75 -1.28 5.90
C PHE A 169 -17.72 -1.05 7.41
N ILE A 170 -18.13 0.12 7.87
CA ILE A 170 -18.39 0.44 9.28
C ILE A 170 -19.89 0.63 9.50
N ALA A 171 -20.42 0.01 10.56
CA ALA A 171 -21.77 0.23 11.05
C ALA A 171 -21.74 0.27 12.59
N ASP A 172 -22.43 1.23 13.19
CA ASP A 172 -22.53 1.39 14.65
C ASP A 172 -21.16 1.42 15.38
N GLY A 173 -20.18 2.06 14.74
CA GLY A 173 -18.81 2.15 15.26
C GLY A 173 -18.01 0.83 15.20
N GLN A 174 -18.53 -0.19 14.51
CA GLN A 174 -17.88 -1.49 14.37
C GLN A 174 -17.65 -1.84 12.90
N ALA A 175 -16.57 -2.58 12.66
CA ALA A 175 -16.30 -3.14 11.34
C ALA A 175 -17.30 -4.26 11.01
N ARG A 176 -17.96 -4.15 9.86
CA ARG A 176 -18.80 -5.19 9.25
C ARG A 176 -18.20 -5.75 7.95
N GLY A 177 -17.09 -5.19 7.50
CA GLY A 177 -16.23 -5.76 6.47
C GLY A 177 -14.86 -5.10 6.47
N ARG A 178 -13.90 -5.73 5.82
CA ARG A 178 -12.50 -5.28 5.77
C ARG A 178 -11.91 -5.59 4.39
N PRO A 179 -11.85 -4.60 3.49
CA PRO A 179 -11.28 -4.78 2.16
C PRO A 179 -9.82 -5.26 2.20
N VAL A 180 -9.50 -6.29 1.40
CA VAL A 180 -8.15 -6.84 1.24
C VAL A 180 -7.69 -6.64 -0.21
N GLY A 181 -7.80 -7.67 -1.05
CA GLY A 181 -7.41 -7.62 -2.46
C GLY A 181 -8.45 -6.89 -3.30
N VAL A 182 -7.97 -6.07 -4.22
CA VAL A 182 -8.80 -5.39 -5.23
C VAL A 182 -8.26 -5.73 -6.62
N THR A 183 -9.15 -5.93 -7.60
CA THR A 183 -8.75 -6.14 -8.99
C THR A 183 -9.77 -5.54 -9.95
N PHE A 184 -9.30 -4.70 -10.86
CA PHE A 184 -10.10 -4.09 -11.91
C PHE A 184 -10.05 -4.95 -13.17
N ASP A 185 -11.21 -5.35 -13.66
CA ASP A 185 -11.36 -5.99 -14.97
C ASP A 185 -11.81 -4.93 -16.00
N PRO A 186 -10.91 -4.51 -16.90
CA PRO A 186 -11.23 -3.48 -17.90
C PRO A 186 -12.23 -3.97 -18.95
N GLN A 187 -12.23 -5.26 -19.30
CA GLN A 187 -13.13 -5.81 -20.31
C GLN A 187 -14.58 -5.77 -19.84
N ARG A 188 -14.80 -6.13 -18.57
CA ARG A 188 -16.14 -6.09 -17.95
C ARG A 188 -16.46 -4.74 -17.33
N ARG A 189 -15.48 -3.85 -17.19
CA ARG A 189 -15.54 -2.60 -16.40
C ARG A 189 -16.14 -2.86 -15.03
N ILE A 190 -15.49 -3.74 -14.27
CA ILE A 190 -15.88 -4.07 -12.89
C ILE A 190 -14.65 -4.03 -11.97
N LEU A 191 -14.90 -3.72 -10.70
CA LEU A 191 -13.94 -3.88 -9.63
C LEU A 191 -14.40 -5.02 -8.72
N LEU A 192 -13.53 -6.00 -8.50
CA LEU A 192 -13.73 -7.04 -7.49
C LEU A 192 -12.98 -6.63 -6.22
N VAL A 193 -13.63 -6.81 -5.07
CA VAL A 193 -13.07 -6.49 -3.75
C VAL A 193 -13.28 -7.69 -2.84
N ALA A 194 -12.19 -8.26 -2.34
CA ALA A 194 -12.23 -9.31 -1.33
C ALA A 194 -12.39 -8.66 0.06
N ASP A 195 -13.27 -9.22 0.88
CA ASP A 195 -13.54 -8.83 2.26
C ASP A 195 -13.43 -10.07 3.15
N ASP A 196 -12.36 -10.12 3.94
CA ASP A 196 -12.03 -11.31 4.75
C ASP A 196 -12.87 -11.40 6.04
N LEU A 197 -13.30 -10.27 6.60
CA LEU A 197 -14.14 -10.24 7.79
C LEU A 197 -15.54 -10.81 7.51
N SER A 198 -16.13 -10.46 6.37
CA SER A 198 -17.45 -10.96 5.99
C SER A 198 -17.41 -12.22 5.10
N ASN A 199 -16.21 -12.69 4.73
CA ASN A 199 -15.99 -13.78 3.78
C ASN A 199 -16.75 -13.58 2.45
N THR A 200 -16.68 -12.36 1.91
CA THR A 200 -17.44 -11.93 0.72
C THR A 200 -16.52 -11.42 -0.36
N VAL A 201 -16.87 -11.68 -1.63
CA VAL A 201 -16.28 -10.97 -2.78
C VAL A 201 -17.35 -10.04 -3.36
N TRP A 202 -17.10 -8.74 -3.25
CA TRP A 202 -17.97 -7.70 -3.79
C TRP A 202 -17.65 -7.47 -5.26
N ARG A 203 -18.69 -7.28 -6.08
CA ARG A 203 -18.56 -6.84 -7.48
C ARG A 203 -19.16 -5.44 -7.62
N ILE A 204 -18.32 -4.47 -7.92
CA ILE A 204 -18.70 -3.09 -8.19
C ILE A 204 -18.75 -2.91 -9.71
N ALA A 205 -19.86 -2.41 -10.22
CA ALA A 205 -20.09 -2.15 -11.63
C ALA A 205 -20.91 -0.87 -11.79
N PRO A 206 -20.85 -0.19 -12.95
CA PRO A 206 -21.75 0.91 -13.25
C PRO A 206 -23.22 0.48 -13.10
N ALA A 207 -24.07 1.43 -12.71
CA ALA A 207 -25.51 1.22 -12.77
C ALA A 207 -25.92 0.84 -14.21
N ARG A 208 -26.81 -0.13 -14.32
CA ARG A 208 -27.39 -0.53 -15.62
C ARG A 208 -28.29 0.54 -16.18
#